data_AF-A0A969NWB7-F1
#
_entry.id   AF-A0A969NWB7-F1
#
_cell.length_a   1.000
_cell.length_b   1.000
_cell.length_c   1.000
_cell.angle_alpha   90.00
_cell.angle_beta   90.00
_cell.angle_gamma   90.00
#
_symmetry.space_group_name_H-M   'P 1'
#
loop_
_entity.id
_entity.type
_entity.pdbx_description
1 polymer ?
#
loop_
_entity_poly.entity_id
_entity_poly.type
_entity_poly.pdbx_seq_one_letter_code
_entity_poly.pdbx_strand_id
1 'polypeptide(L)' 'MQYFIKYLTSAPIVATLVLVIVAIIFIQLNYFFPGLQYGTYFHALP' A
#
# COMPACT_ATOMS: atom_id res chain seq x y z
N MET A 1 21.53 -19.87 -5.23
CA MET A 1 20.48 -18.83 -5.44
C MET A 1 19.07 -19.39 -5.65
N GLN A 2 18.89 -20.54 -6.29
CA GLN A 2 17.54 -21.11 -6.56
C GLN A 2 16.64 -21.26 -5.31
N TYR A 3 17.16 -21.81 -4.20
CA TYR A 3 16.39 -21.96 -2.96
C TYR A 3 16.13 -20.64 -2.23
N PHE A 4 17.02 -19.67 -2.39
CA PHE A 4 16.85 -18.33 -1.85
C PHE A 4 15.70 -17.60 -2.55
N ILE A 5 15.62 -17.69 -3.89
CA ILE A 5 14.49 -17.15 -4.65
C ILE A 5 13.19 -17.87 -4.26
N LYS A 6 13.22 -19.21 -4.12
CA LYS A 6 12.05 -19.98 -3.68
C LYS A 6 11.55 -19.55 -2.30
N TYR A 7 12.47 -19.21 -1.38
CA TYR A 7 12.13 -18.63 -0.09
C TYR A 7 11.47 -17.25 -0.25
N LEU A 8 12.07 -16.34 -1.04
CA LEU A 8 11.50 -15.01 -1.31
C LEU A 8 10.11 -15.04 -1.95
N THR A 9 9.82 -16.06 -2.76
CA THR A 9 8.48 -16.27 -3.35
C THR A 9 7.53 -17.05 -2.46
N SER A 10 7.91 -17.38 -1.22
CA SER A 10 7.01 -18.05 -0.29
C SER A 10 5.86 -17.12 0.13
N ALA A 11 4.68 -17.72 0.36
CA ALA A 11 3.46 -16.99 0.70
C ALA A 11 3.63 -15.92 1.80
N PRO A 12 4.26 -16.18 2.97
CA PRO A 12 4.39 -15.17 4.01
C PRO A 12 5.30 -13.99 3.61
N ILE A 13 6.33 -14.23 2.78
CA ILE A 13 7.25 -13.17 2.35
C ILE A 13 6.57 -12.28 1.33
N VAL A 14 5.91 -12.88 0.33
CA VAL A 14 5.12 -12.13 -0.64
C VAL A 14 4.02 -11.34 0.04
N ALA A 15 3.33 -11.92 1.03
CA ALA A 15 2.31 -11.19 1.81
C ALA A 15 2.88 -9.97 2.54
N THR A 16 4.05 -10.11 3.15
CA THR A 16 4.75 -8.98 3.81
C THR A 16 5.11 -7.91 2.78
N LEU A 17 5.61 -8.31 1.62
CA LEU A 17 6.03 -7.39 0.57
C LEU A 17 4.84 -6.62 -0.01
N VAL A 18 3.70 -7.30 -0.22
CA VAL A 18 2.42 -6.67 -0.61
C VAL A 18 1.95 -5.69 0.46
N LEU A 19 2.00 -6.06 1.75
CA LEU A 19 1.59 -5.17 2.84
C LEU A 19 2.42 -3.89 2.87
N VAL A 20 3.74 -4.01 2.70
CA VAL A 20 4.65 -2.85 2.63
C VAL A 20 4.30 -1.95 1.45
N ILE A 21 4.05 -2.51 0.27
CA ILE A 21 3.63 -1.74 -0.91
C ILE A 21 2.31 -0.99 -0.64
N VAL A 22 1.30 -1.67 -0.09
CA VAL A 22 0.01 -1.04 0.24
C VAL A 22 0.17 0.07 1.27
N ALA A 23 0.99 -0.13 2.30
CA ALA A 23 1.28 0.89 3.30
C ALA A 23 1.94 2.13 2.69
N ILE A 24 2.92 1.95 1.80
CA ILE A 24 3.56 3.06 1.08
C ILE A 24 2.52 3.83 0.26
N ILE A 25 1.63 3.15 -0.46
CA ILE A 25 0.56 3.79 -1.23
C ILE A 25 -0.32 4.64 -0.32
N PHE A 26 -0.74 4.11 0.84
CA PHE A 26 -1.57 4.87 1.79
C PHE A 26 -0.85 6.08 2.39
N ILE A 27 0.45 5.96 2.67
CA ILE A 27 1.27 7.08 3.15
C ILE A 27 1.35 8.17 2.08
N GLN A 28 1.64 7.79 0.83
CA GLN A 28 1.71 8.75 -0.29
C GLN A 28 0.36 9.41 -0.54
N LEU A 29 -0.73 8.64 -0.55
CA LEU A 29 -2.08 9.19 -0.70
C LEU A 29 -2.45 10.15 0.44
N ASN A 30 -2.06 9.85 1.68
CA ASN A 30 -2.25 10.80 2.78
C ASN A 30 -1.40 12.07 2.60
N TYR A 31 -0.18 11.98 2.09
CA TYR A 31 0.67 13.15 1.85
C TYR A 31 0.12 14.04 0.72
N PHE A 32 -0.27 13.46 -0.42
CA PHE A 32 -0.78 14.21 -1.57
C PHE A 32 -2.23 14.66 -1.38
N PHE A 33 -3.04 13.86 -0.67
CA PHE A 33 -4.46 14.07 -0.50
C PHE A 33 -4.88 13.77 0.96
N PRO A 34 -4.41 14.56 1.94
CA PRO A 34 -4.68 14.31 3.36
C PRO A 34 -6.18 14.28 3.69
N GLY A 35 -7.00 14.96 2.88
CA GLY A 35 -8.46 14.98 3.00
C GLY A 35 -9.21 13.75 2.47
N LEU A 36 -8.58 12.87 1.68
CA LEU A 36 -9.24 11.65 1.17
C LEU A 36 -9.52 10.63 2.27
N GLN A 37 -8.78 10.66 3.38
CA GLN A 37 -8.92 9.68 4.47
C GLN A 37 -10.13 9.90 5.36
N TYR A 38 -10.61 11.14 5.50
CA TYR A 38 -11.64 11.51 6.48
C TYR A 38 -12.96 11.96 5.85
N GLY A 39 -13.17 11.65 4.56
CA GLY A 39 -14.41 11.99 3.86
C GLY A 39 -14.57 13.49 3.56
N THR A 40 -13.51 14.31 3.64
CA THR A 40 -13.59 15.72 3.23
C THR A 40 -13.64 15.90 1.71
N TYR A 41 -13.51 14.81 0.95
CA TYR A 41 -14.03 14.68 -0.42
C TYR A 41 -15.55 14.40 -0.40
N PHE A 42 -16.32 15.12 0.42
CA PHE A 42 -17.70 15.36 0.04
C PHE A 42 -17.63 15.91 -1.39
N HIS A 43 -18.32 15.23 -2.29
CA HIS A 43 -18.58 15.64 -3.66
C HIS A 43 -18.55 17.17 -3.69
N ALA A 44 -17.56 17.77 -4.36
CA ALA A 44 -17.55 19.21 -4.55
C ALA A 44 -18.84 19.49 -5.33
N LEU A 45 -19.90 19.84 -4.60
CA LEU A 45 -21.11 20.36 -5.21
C LEU A 45 -20.64 21.62 -5.95
N PRO A 46 -21.04 21.79 -7.22
CA PRO A 46 -20.56 22.88 -8.06
C PRO A 46 -20.74 24.25 -7.41
#